data_AF-A0A7Z0TN61-F1
#
_entry.id   AF-A0A7Z0TN61-F1
#
_cell.length_a   1.000
_cell.length_b   1.000
_cell.length_c   1.000
_cell.angle_alpha   90.00
_cell.angle_beta   90.00
_cell.angle_gamma   90.00
#
_symmetry.space_group_name_H-M   'P 1'
#
loop_
_entity.id
_entity.type
_entity.pdbx_description
1 polymer ?
#
loop_
_entity_poly.entity_id
_entity_poly.type
_entity_poly.pdbx_seq_one_letter_code
_entity_poly.pdbx_strand_id
1 'polypeptide(L)'
;DTPALHAPEGLLAQLAAHTPQVLLAVVPSHVPARTARPGGTARVSERPAMLPEPLRGPHFSSYAPDEVGWLLQDLSDVTLEAPTEEREEAIQSGGAHYAESLPVEYQPSEDYQRLFTAALDTSAARIAEAVGVVTETVLAERSPRAGRTVLVSLARAGTPVGVLMRRWARQRHGLDLPHYAVSIVRGRGIDANALRYLAAHHDPRDVVFVDGWTGKGAITRELKAAVEEFEASEGITGFDPEIAVLADPGSCVRTYGTREDFLIPSACLNSTVSGLVSRTVLRADLVGPHDYHGAKFYRELAGSDVSVTFLDAVSARFDEVAEAGEARAKELLAADRTPTWEGWAAVERISEEYGIHDVNLVKPGVGETTRVLLRRVPWKILALKDAGADLDHVRLLAAQRGVPVEEVDELPYSCVGLIHPRYTRGATGTDGRTVAAR
;
A
#
# COMPACT_ATOMS: atom_id res chain seq x y z
N ASP A 1 -36.67 12.09 7.46
CA ASP A 1 -38.08 12.48 7.48
C ASP A 1 -38.27 13.68 6.56
N THR A 2 -38.80 13.49 5.36
CA THR A 2 -38.82 14.54 4.32
C THR A 2 -40.24 14.82 3.86
N PRO A 3 -40.56 16.02 3.34
CA PRO A 3 -41.90 16.35 2.85
C PRO A 3 -42.42 15.39 1.76
N ALA A 4 -41.52 14.88 0.92
CA ALA A 4 -41.86 13.91 -0.14
C ALA A 4 -42.34 12.55 0.41
N LEU A 5 -41.88 12.17 1.61
CA LEU A 5 -42.31 10.94 2.29
C LEU A 5 -43.79 11.02 2.71
N HIS A 6 -44.25 12.22 3.06
CA HIS A 6 -45.61 12.51 3.56
C HIS A 6 -46.56 13.08 2.50
N ALA A 7 -46.12 13.17 1.24
CA ALA A 7 -46.98 13.62 0.17
C ALA A 7 -48.22 12.69 0.01
N PRO A 8 -49.35 13.18 -0.51
CA PRO A 8 -50.56 12.38 -0.69
C PRO A 8 -50.37 11.10 -1.55
N GLU A 9 -49.39 11.13 -2.46
CA GLU A 9 -48.95 10.03 -3.33
C GLU A 9 -47.57 9.48 -2.91
N GLY A 10 -47.11 9.84 -1.71
CA GLY A 10 -45.79 9.52 -1.20
C GLY A 10 -45.64 8.04 -0.83
N LEU A 11 -44.41 7.64 -0.53
CA LEU A 11 -44.05 6.24 -0.25
C LEU A 11 -44.91 5.61 0.86
N LEU A 12 -45.30 6.37 1.89
CA LEU A 12 -46.17 5.86 2.96
C LEU A 12 -47.59 5.54 2.47
N ALA A 13 -48.14 6.37 1.57
CA ALA A 13 -49.45 6.15 0.98
C ALA A 13 -49.44 4.93 0.04
N GLN A 14 -48.36 4.75 -0.73
CA GLN A 14 -48.20 3.56 -1.57
C GLN A 14 -48.07 2.27 -0.75
N LEU A 15 -47.30 2.29 0.35
CA LEU A 15 -47.15 1.11 1.21
C LEU A 15 -48.46 0.75 1.93
N ALA A 16 -49.25 1.75 2.34
CA ALA A 16 -50.53 1.52 3.02
C ALA A 16 -51.58 0.82 2.12
N ALA A 17 -51.43 0.86 0.80
CA ALA A 17 -52.28 0.11 -0.13
C ALA A 17 -52.00 -1.41 -0.11
N HIS A 18 -50.85 -1.83 0.43
CA HIS A 18 -50.36 -3.21 0.35
C HIS A 18 -50.21 -3.90 1.71
N THR A 19 -50.34 -3.18 2.82
CA THR A 19 -50.29 -3.75 4.16
C THR A 19 -51.28 -3.04 5.09
N PRO A 20 -51.97 -3.76 6.00
CA PRO A 20 -52.91 -3.15 6.93
C PRO A 20 -52.26 -2.19 7.93
N GLN A 21 -50.93 -2.24 8.11
CA GLN A 21 -50.20 -1.33 9.00
C GLN A 21 -48.84 -0.95 8.41
N VAL A 22 -48.58 0.37 8.40
CA VAL A 22 -47.27 0.97 8.06
C VAL A 22 -46.79 1.75 9.28
N LEU A 23 -45.57 1.48 9.73
CA LEU A 23 -44.93 2.19 10.83
C LEU A 23 -43.72 2.97 10.30
N LEU A 24 -43.74 4.30 10.45
CA LEU A 24 -42.58 5.15 10.18
C LEU A 24 -41.79 5.36 11.48
N ALA A 25 -40.54 4.90 11.51
CA ALA A 25 -39.58 5.25 12.56
C ALA A 25 -38.59 6.29 12.03
N VAL A 26 -38.58 7.48 12.64
CA VAL A 26 -37.59 8.53 12.35
C VAL A 26 -36.56 8.51 13.47
N VAL A 27 -35.33 8.09 13.15
CA VAL A 27 -34.20 8.14 14.09
C VAL A 27 -33.43 9.44 13.85
N PRO A 28 -33.10 10.22 14.89
CA PRO A 28 -32.27 11.42 14.72
C PRO A 28 -30.87 11.02 14.24
N SER A 29 -30.49 11.43 13.02
CA SER A 29 -29.07 11.49 12.66
C SER A 29 -28.52 12.83 13.16
N HIS A 30 -27.55 12.77 14.07
CA HIS A 30 -26.83 13.96 14.49
C HIS A 30 -25.95 14.44 13.34
N VAL A 31 -26.33 15.54 12.70
CA VAL A 31 -25.46 16.32 11.81
C VAL A 31 -24.97 17.53 12.61
N PRO A 32 -23.67 17.67 12.92
CA PRO A 32 -23.18 18.81 13.67
C PRO A 32 -23.45 20.11 12.92
N ALA A 33 -24.29 20.98 13.48
CA ALA A 33 -24.55 22.30 12.93
C ALA A 33 -23.32 23.19 13.14
N ARG A 34 -22.70 23.67 12.04
CA ARG A 34 -21.72 24.76 12.08
C ARG A 34 -22.36 25.96 12.77
N THR A 35 -21.85 26.33 13.94
CA THR A 35 -22.25 27.54 14.66
C THR A 35 -21.84 28.78 13.86
N ALA A 36 -22.76 29.30 13.05
CA ALA A 36 -22.65 30.63 12.46
C ALA A 36 -23.25 31.66 13.43
N ARG A 37 -22.45 32.67 13.79
CA ARG A 37 -22.87 33.85 14.55
C ARG A 37 -24.00 34.59 13.81
N PRO A 38 -24.99 35.18 14.51
CA PRO A 38 -26.10 35.88 13.86
C PRO A 38 -25.65 37.27 13.40
N GLY A 39 -25.72 37.52 12.09
CA GLY A 39 -25.54 38.85 11.50
C GLY A 39 -24.65 38.87 10.26
N GLY A 40 -25.17 38.39 9.14
CA GLY A 40 -24.48 38.49 7.85
C GLY A 40 -25.28 37.80 6.75
N THR A 41 -25.86 38.58 5.86
CA THR A 41 -26.60 38.17 4.66
C THR A 41 -25.94 37.01 3.94
N ALA A 42 -26.70 35.94 3.69
CA ALA A 42 -26.29 34.77 2.93
C ALA A 42 -25.82 35.18 1.53
N ARG A 43 -24.49 35.24 1.34
CA ARG A 43 -23.89 34.97 0.03
C ARG A 43 -23.71 33.47 -0.05
N VAL A 44 -24.53 32.85 -0.89
CA VAL A 44 -24.27 31.51 -1.43
C VAL A 44 -22.89 31.58 -2.09
N SER A 45 -21.88 31.05 -1.42
CA SER A 45 -20.54 30.92 -1.99
C SER A 45 -20.53 29.65 -2.82
N GLU A 46 -20.84 29.76 -4.10
CA GLU A 46 -20.42 28.81 -5.14
C GLU A 46 -18.89 28.87 -5.28
N ARG A 47 -18.17 28.34 -4.30
CA ARG A 47 -16.79 27.90 -4.48
C ARG A 47 -16.81 26.40 -4.25
N PRO A 48 -16.29 25.56 -5.18
CA PRO A 48 -16.03 24.16 -4.85
C PRO A 48 -15.21 24.15 -3.56
N ALA A 49 -15.61 23.29 -2.61
CA ALA A 49 -14.87 23.14 -1.36
C ALA A 49 -13.40 22.89 -1.73
N MET A 50 -12.51 23.82 -1.36
CA MET A 50 -11.09 23.65 -1.66
C MET A 50 -10.64 22.39 -0.93
N LEU A 51 -10.12 21.41 -1.67
CA LEU A 51 -9.55 20.21 -1.11
C LEU A 51 -8.42 20.60 -0.14
N PRO A 52 -8.25 19.90 1.00
CA PRO A 52 -7.21 20.23 1.97
C PRO A 52 -5.81 20.19 1.36
N GLU A 53 -4.91 21.06 1.85
CA GLU A 53 -3.49 21.00 1.49
C GLU A 53 -2.85 19.68 1.99
N PRO A 54 -1.84 19.14 1.28
CA PRO A 54 -1.16 17.91 1.69
C PRO A 54 -0.54 18.05 3.08
N LEU A 55 -0.70 17.03 3.92
CA LEU A 55 -0.03 16.95 5.22
C LEU A 55 1.48 16.73 5.02
N ARG A 56 2.29 17.17 6.00
CA ARG A 56 3.76 17.23 5.90
C ARG A 56 4.41 16.85 7.23
N GLY A 57 5.67 16.42 7.19
CA GLY A 57 6.50 16.30 8.40
C GLY A 57 6.88 17.67 8.97
N PRO A 58 7.22 17.78 10.27
CA PRO A 58 7.17 16.72 11.29
C PRO A 58 5.77 16.53 11.89
N HIS A 59 4.75 17.20 11.35
CA HIS A 59 3.41 17.17 11.92
C HIS A 59 2.67 15.86 11.60
N PHE A 60 2.84 15.25 10.43
CA PHE A 60 2.11 14.02 10.07
C PHE A 60 3.01 12.86 9.63
N SER A 61 4.32 13.07 9.60
CA SER A 61 5.29 12.05 9.22
C SER A 61 6.67 12.42 9.73
N SER A 62 7.55 11.44 9.85
CA SER A 62 8.98 11.67 10.12
C SER A 62 9.81 11.98 8.87
N TYR A 63 9.27 11.82 7.66
CA TYR A 63 9.94 12.31 6.45
C TYR A 63 10.01 13.83 6.44
N ALA A 64 11.04 14.37 5.77
CA ALA A 64 11.19 15.81 5.64
C ALA A 64 10.00 16.42 4.87
N PRO A 65 9.54 17.64 5.22
CA PRO A 65 8.37 18.25 4.60
C PRO A 65 8.48 18.41 3.07
N ASP A 66 9.69 18.61 2.55
CA ASP A 66 9.95 18.75 1.12
C ASP A 66 10.03 17.40 0.38
N GLU A 67 10.14 16.27 1.09
CA GLU A 67 10.30 14.96 0.47
C GLU A 67 8.99 14.31 0.07
N VAL A 68 7.89 14.59 0.78
CA VAL A 68 6.57 14.01 0.47
C VAL A 68 5.42 14.88 0.98
N GLY A 69 4.37 15.01 0.16
CA GLY A 69 3.08 15.57 0.56
C GLY A 69 2.04 14.47 0.70
N TRP A 70 1.43 14.33 1.87
CA TRP A 70 0.44 13.30 2.12
C TRP A 70 -0.96 13.80 1.78
N LEU A 71 -1.56 13.26 0.72
CA LEU A 71 -2.96 13.49 0.36
C LEU A 71 -3.82 12.50 1.16
N LEU A 72 -3.80 12.68 2.48
CA LEU A 72 -4.49 11.85 3.46
C LEU A 72 -5.11 12.75 4.53
N GLN A 73 -6.15 12.26 5.20
CA GLN A 73 -6.68 12.88 6.41
C GLN A 73 -5.94 12.38 7.65
N ASP A 74 -5.66 13.28 8.60
CA ASP A 74 -5.06 12.92 9.88
C ASP A 74 -6.11 12.31 10.82
N LEU A 75 -5.93 11.03 11.16
CA LEU A 75 -6.76 10.28 12.11
C LEU A 75 -5.99 9.91 13.39
N SER A 76 -4.86 10.57 13.67
CA SER A 76 -3.96 10.21 14.79
C SER A 76 -4.67 10.22 16.15
N ASP A 77 -5.66 11.10 16.34
CA ASP A 77 -6.45 11.23 17.57
C ASP A 77 -7.62 10.23 17.67
N VAL A 78 -7.83 9.39 16.64
CA VAL A 78 -8.92 8.41 16.59
C VAL A 78 -8.42 7.04 16.99
N THR A 79 -9.12 6.38 17.92
CA THR A 79 -8.85 4.97 18.27
C THR A 79 -9.29 4.06 17.13
N LEU A 80 -8.33 3.46 16.43
CA LEU A 80 -8.55 2.62 15.25
C LEU A 80 -7.95 1.21 15.41
N GLU A 81 -7.05 1.07 16.37
CA GLU A 81 -6.30 -0.13 16.66
C GLU A 81 -7.20 -1.15 17.38
N ALA A 82 -7.33 -2.33 16.80
CA ALA A 82 -8.06 -3.45 17.41
C ALA A 82 -7.19 -4.72 17.44
N PRO A 83 -7.38 -5.60 18.45
CA PRO A 83 -6.68 -6.89 18.54
C PRO A 83 -6.84 -7.72 17.27
N THR A 84 -5.80 -8.48 16.90
CA THR A 84 -5.77 -9.27 15.66
C THR A 84 -6.98 -10.23 15.55
N GLU A 85 -7.34 -10.88 16.64
CA GLU A 85 -8.42 -11.85 16.70
C GLU A 85 -9.79 -11.24 16.41
N GLU A 86 -10.09 -10.09 17.02
CA GLU A 86 -11.35 -9.36 16.80
C GLU A 86 -11.46 -8.86 15.35
N ARG A 87 -10.32 -8.43 14.77
CA ARG A 87 -10.26 -8.00 13.37
C ARG A 87 -10.47 -9.17 12.41
N GLU A 88 -9.85 -10.32 12.66
CA GLU A 88 -10.02 -11.51 11.83
C GLU A 88 -11.46 -12.01 11.87
N GLU A 89 -12.12 -12.02 13.03
CA GLU A 89 -13.52 -12.38 13.18
C GLU A 89 -14.48 -11.41 12.45
N ALA A 90 -14.26 -10.09 12.59
CA ALA A 90 -15.08 -9.08 11.92
C ALA A 90 -14.93 -9.12 10.38
N ILE A 91 -13.72 -9.40 9.87
CA ILE A 91 -13.48 -9.56 8.44
C ILE A 91 -14.08 -10.86 7.92
N GLN A 92 -13.91 -11.98 8.63
CA GLN A 92 -14.41 -13.30 8.21
C GLN A 92 -15.94 -13.39 8.27
N SER A 93 -16.58 -12.70 9.21
CA SER A 93 -18.05 -12.61 9.29
C SER A 93 -18.67 -11.65 8.24
N GLY A 94 -17.85 -10.95 7.46
CA GLY A 94 -18.29 -9.95 6.48
C GLY A 94 -18.78 -8.64 7.10
N GLY A 95 -18.60 -8.46 8.41
CA GLY A 95 -19.04 -7.28 9.15
C GLY A 95 -18.13 -6.05 9.03
N ALA A 96 -16.89 -6.22 8.56
CA ALA A 96 -15.93 -5.12 8.40
C ALA A 96 -14.92 -5.37 7.27
N HIS A 97 -14.46 -4.28 6.63
CA HIS A 97 -13.34 -4.33 5.69
C HIS A 97 -11.99 -4.13 6.41
N TYR A 98 -10.88 -4.69 5.89
CA TYR A 98 -9.57 -4.59 6.55
C TYR A 98 -9.05 -3.15 6.68
N ALA A 99 -9.57 -2.24 5.85
CA ALA A 99 -9.24 -0.81 5.84
C ALA A 99 -10.08 0.02 6.84
N GLU A 100 -11.02 -0.60 7.55
CA GLU A 100 -11.86 0.09 8.56
C GLU A 100 -11.23 0.07 9.96
N SER A 101 -10.18 -0.73 10.18
CA SER A 101 -9.45 -0.82 11.44
C SER A 101 -7.96 -1.08 11.22
N LEU A 102 -7.14 -0.60 12.16
CA LEU A 102 -5.70 -0.81 12.15
C LEU A 102 -5.33 -1.96 13.09
N PRO A 103 -4.34 -2.80 12.74
CA PRO A 103 -3.72 -3.69 13.70
C PRO A 103 -2.88 -2.84 14.65
N VAL A 104 -2.77 -3.26 15.90
CA VAL A 104 -1.78 -2.69 16.82
C VAL A 104 -0.40 -2.76 16.15
N GLU A 105 0.26 -1.61 15.99
CA GLU A 105 1.64 -1.58 15.53
C GLU A 105 2.54 -2.04 16.70
N TYR A 106 3.08 -3.24 16.58
CA TYR A 106 4.03 -3.77 17.55
C TYR A 106 5.38 -3.09 17.38
N GLN A 107 6.01 -2.73 18.50
CA GLN A 107 7.41 -2.34 18.47
C GLN A 107 8.26 -3.55 18.04
N PRO A 108 9.14 -3.40 17.03
CA PRO A 108 10.12 -4.42 16.68
C PRO A 108 10.91 -4.88 17.90
N SER A 109 11.00 -6.19 18.13
CA SER A 109 11.95 -6.73 19.11
C SER A 109 13.38 -6.39 18.70
N GLU A 110 14.33 -6.44 19.63
CA GLU A 110 15.74 -6.22 19.33
C GLU A 110 16.25 -7.18 18.23
N ASP A 111 15.80 -8.42 18.25
CA ASP A 111 16.09 -9.42 17.22
C ASP A 111 15.64 -8.95 15.83
N TYR A 112 14.47 -8.29 15.76
CA TYR A 112 13.91 -7.81 14.50
C TYR A 112 14.59 -6.51 14.03
N GLN A 113 15.02 -5.66 14.95
CA GLN A 113 15.87 -4.51 14.62
C GLN A 113 17.23 -4.99 14.06
N ARG A 114 17.83 -6.03 14.64
CA ARG A 114 19.08 -6.62 14.10
C ARG A 114 18.87 -7.22 12.72
N LEU A 115 17.74 -7.89 12.47
CA LEU A 115 17.40 -8.38 11.13
C LEU A 115 17.29 -7.23 10.13
N PHE A 116 16.63 -6.12 10.50
CA PHE A 116 16.56 -4.93 9.67
C PHE A 116 17.94 -4.36 9.36
N THR A 117 18.79 -4.16 10.37
CA THR A 117 20.14 -3.61 10.17
C THR A 117 20.97 -4.51 9.26
N ALA A 118 20.97 -5.82 9.51
CA ALA A 118 21.69 -6.78 8.68
C ALA A 118 21.18 -6.79 7.23
N ALA A 119 19.85 -6.75 7.03
CA ALA A 119 19.26 -6.68 5.70
C ALA A 119 19.60 -5.36 4.99
N LEU A 120 19.62 -4.24 5.71
CA LEU A 120 19.98 -2.95 5.15
C LEU A 120 21.46 -2.92 4.74
N ASP A 121 22.36 -3.39 5.59
CA ASP A 121 23.80 -3.41 5.31
C ASP A 121 24.14 -4.25 4.07
N THR A 122 23.45 -5.37 3.86
CA THR A 122 23.70 -6.27 2.73
C THR A 122 23.00 -5.85 1.43
N SER A 123 21.86 -5.15 1.52
CA SER A 123 21.02 -4.85 0.34
C SER A 123 21.02 -3.38 -0.09
N ALA A 124 21.61 -2.45 0.67
CA ALA A 124 21.56 -1.02 0.37
C ALA A 124 22.04 -0.68 -1.06
N ALA A 125 23.17 -1.25 -1.51
CA ALA A 125 23.69 -1.02 -2.86
C ALA A 125 22.75 -1.58 -3.95
N ARG A 126 22.23 -2.80 -3.75
CA ARG A 126 21.27 -3.45 -4.65
C ARG A 126 19.97 -2.65 -4.78
N ILE A 127 19.47 -2.10 -3.66
CA ILE A 127 18.28 -1.23 -3.64
C ILE A 127 18.59 0.08 -4.35
N ALA A 128 19.75 0.69 -4.10
CA ALA A 128 20.17 1.92 -4.74
C ALA A 128 20.27 1.77 -6.26
N GLU A 129 20.80 0.65 -6.75
CA GLU A 129 20.84 0.34 -8.18
C GLU A 129 19.42 0.23 -8.75
N ALA A 130 18.54 -0.52 -8.09
CA ALA A 130 17.14 -0.66 -8.52
C ALA A 130 16.39 0.69 -8.52
N VAL A 131 16.65 1.57 -7.54
CA VAL A 131 16.15 2.97 -7.54
C VAL A 131 16.66 3.72 -8.76
N GLY A 132 17.95 3.59 -9.08
CA GLY A 132 18.53 4.19 -10.27
C GLY A 132 17.85 3.71 -11.55
N VAL A 133 17.73 2.39 -11.72
CA VAL A 133 17.10 1.78 -12.88
C VAL A 133 15.67 2.28 -13.07
N VAL A 134 14.83 2.23 -12.04
CA VAL A 134 13.43 2.65 -12.16
C VAL A 134 13.32 4.15 -12.41
N THR A 135 14.16 4.97 -11.77
CA THR A 135 14.14 6.43 -11.95
C THR A 135 14.57 6.82 -13.35
N GLU A 136 15.69 6.31 -13.85
CA GLU A 136 16.19 6.58 -15.20
C GLU A 136 15.20 6.10 -16.27
N THR A 137 14.57 4.93 -16.06
CA THR A 137 13.54 4.41 -16.96
C THR A 137 12.33 5.34 -17.01
N VAL A 138 11.84 5.82 -15.86
CA VAL A 138 10.74 6.80 -15.80
C VAL A 138 11.12 8.11 -16.49
N LEU A 139 12.29 8.66 -16.23
CA LEU A 139 12.73 9.92 -16.84
C LEU A 139 12.85 9.79 -18.36
N ALA A 140 13.35 8.66 -18.87
CA ALA A 140 13.42 8.38 -20.29
C ALA A 140 12.04 8.27 -20.95
N GLU A 141 11.10 7.55 -20.32
CA GLU A 141 9.72 7.39 -20.81
C GLU A 141 8.94 8.70 -20.85
N ARG A 142 9.25 9.60 -19.93
CA ARG A 142 8.59 10.91 -19.83
C ARG A 142 9.30 11.98 -20.67
N SER A 143 10.41 11.68 -21.34
CA SER A 143 11.12 12.63 -22.19
C SER A 143 10.25 13.14 -23.36
N PRO A 144 10.26 14.45 -23.68
CA PRO A 144 11.08 15.52 -23.11
C PRO A 144 10.49 16.18 -21.85
N ARG A 145 9.35 15.70 -21.33
CA ARG A 145 8.65 16.23 -20.14
C ARG A 145 9.19 15.70 -18.80
N ALA A 146 10.37 15.06 -18.77
CA ALA A 146 10.94 14.45 -17.57
C ALA A 146 11.04 15.41 -16.37
N GLY A 147 11.36 16.70 -16.61
CA GLY A 147 11.42 17.72 -15.55
C GLY A 147 10.05 18.16 -14.99
N ARG A 148 8.94 17.66 -15.56
CA ARG A 148 7.57 17.91 -15.07
C ARG A 148 6.99 16.71 -14.33
N THR A 149 7.70 15.59 -14.27
CA THR A 149 7.21 14.35 -13.66
C THR A 149 6.80 14.58 -12.20
N VAL A 150 5.61 14.10 -11.86
CA VAL A 150 5.03 14.13 -10.50
C VAL A 150 4.99 12.70 -9.99
N LEU A 151 5.76 12.41 -8.96
CA LEU A 151 5.78 11.10 -8.31
C LEU A 151 4.58 10.97 -7.38
N VAL A 152 3.83 9.89 -7.49
CA VAL A 152 2.66 9.61 -6.65
C VAL A 152 2.80 8.22 -6.03
N SER A 153 3.32 8.16 -4.81
CA SER A 153 3.50 6.91 -4.08
C SER A 153 2.19 6.35 -3.56
N LEU A 154 1.97 5.06 -3.77
CA LEU A 154 0.89 4.32 -3.15
C LEU A 154 1.27 4.03 -1.69
N ALA A 155 0.53 4.64 -0.76
CA ALA A 155 0.83 4.48 0.65
C ALA A 155 0.57 3.03 1.10
N ARG A 156 1.50 2.39 1.84
CA ARG A 156 2.76 2.93 2.39
C ARG A 156 4.02 2.50 1.67
N ALA A 157 3.97 1.34 1.01
CA ALA A 157 5.18 0.68 0.53
C ALA A 157 5.87 1.48 -0.60
N GLY A 158 5.12 2.27 -1.37
CA GLY A 158 5.67 3.17 -2.36
C GLY A 158 6.38 4.39 -1.79
N THR A 159 6.00 4.88 -0.61
CA THR A 159 6.48 6.18 -0.12
C THR A 159 8.01 6.25 0.03
N PRO A 160 8.70 5.28 0.67
CA PRO A 160 10.16 5.28 0.71
C PRO A 160 10.79 5.28 -0.69
N VAL A 161 10.18 4.57 -1.65
CA VAL A 161 10.68 4.49 -3.03
C VAL A 161 10.51 5.83 -3.75
N GLY A 162 9.35 6.49 -3.63
CA GLY A 162 9.15 7.82 -4.20
C GLY A 162 10.13 8.85 -3.64
N VAL A 163 10.46 8.78 -2.35
CA VAL A 163 11.51 9.63 -1.75
C VAL A 163 12.87 9.33 -2.35
N LEU A 164 13.25 8.05 -2.49
CA LEU A 164 14.52 7.64 -3.07
C LEU A 164 14.64 8.04 -4.55
N MET A 165 13.57 7.89 -5.35
CA MET A 165 13.51 8.33 -6.74
C MET A 165 13.68 9.85 -6.85
N ARG A 166 13.04 10.63 -5.98
CA ARG A 166 13.23 12.09 -5.92
C ARG A 166 14.68 12.44 -5.58
N ARG A 167 15.27 11.78 -4.57
CA ARG A 167 16.68 12.00 -4.19
C ARG A 167 17.62 11.67 -5.34
N TRP A 168 17.40 10.56 -6.05
CA TRP A 168 18.17 10.18 -7.23
C TRP A 168 18.08 11.22 -8.34
N ALA A 169 16.86 11.61 -8.74
CA ALA A 169 16.63 12.60 -9.78
C ALA A 169 17.30 13.95 -9.45
N ARG A 170 17.27 14.37 -8.18
CA ARG A 170 17.96 15.57 -7.72
C ARG A 170 19.48 15.44 -7.79
N GLN A 171 20.04 14.32 -7.32
CA GLN A 171 21.49 14.10 -7.28
C GLN A 171 22.09 13.92 -8.68
N ARG A 172 21.43 13.18 -9.56
CA ARG A 172 21.94 12.84 -10.90
C ARG A 172 21.65 13.92 -11.93
N HIS A 173 20.47 14.53 -11.87
CA HIS A 173 19.95 15.41 -12.93
C HIS A 173 19.62 16.83 -12.46
N GLY A 174 19.75 17.12 -11.16
CA GLY A 174 19.34 18.42 -10.60
C GLY A 174 17.83 18.66 -10.67
N LEU A 175 17.03 17.61 -10.85
CA LEU A 175 15.57 17.71 -10.98
C LEU A 175 14.91 17.68 -9.61
N ASP A 176 14.05 18.66 -9.34
CA ASP A 176 13.18 18.67 -8.17
C ASP A 176 11.77 18.21 -8.55
N LEU A 177 11.53 16.90 -8.43
CA LEU A 177 10.25 16.29 -8.79
C LEU A 177 9.25 16.44 -7.63
N PRO A 178 8.04 16.97 -7.86
CA PRO A 178 6.98 16.94 -6.88
C PRO A 178 6.65 15.49 -6.49
N HIS A 179 6.45 15.24 -5.20
CA HIS A 179 6.15 13.92 -4.68
C HIS A 179 4.97 13.96 -3.70
N TYR A 180 3.97 13.12 -3.97
CA TYR A 180 2.80 12.93 -3.11
C TYR A 180 2.65 11.47 -2.72
N ALA A 181 2.04 11.22 -1.55
CA ALA A 181 1.59 9.89 -1.15
C ALA A 181 0.06 9.87 -1.08
N VAL A 182 -0.55 8.85 -1.68
CA VAL A 182 -2.01 8.69 -1.80
C VAL A 182 -2.46 7.33 -1.28
N SER A 183 -3.72 7.24 -0.87
CA SER A 183 -4.30 5.96 -0.50
C SER A 183 -4.75 5.16 -1.71
N ILE A 184 -4.49 3.85 -1.67
CA ILE A 184 -5.18 2.83 -2.46
C ILE A 184 -5.59 1.69 -1.53
N VAL A 185 -6.82 1.18 -1.69
CA VAL A 185 -7.36 0.09 -0.89
C VAL A 185 -7.90 -0.97 -1.84
N ARG A 186 -7.41 -2.20 -1.73
CA ARG A 186 -7.87 -3.32 -2.56
C ARG A 186 -9.37 -3.55 -2.37
N GLY A 187 -10.10 -3.69 -3.47
CA GLY A 187 -11.55 -3.84 -3.50
C GLY A 187 -12.31 -2.54 -3.22
N ARG A 188 -11.62 -1.39 -3.14
CA ARG A 188 -12.19 -0.06 -2.87
C ARG A 188 -11.59 1.04 -3.75
N GLY A 189 -10.52 0.76 -4.49
CA GLY A 189 -9.86 1.70 -5.39
C GLY A 189 -8.90 2.68 -4.74
N ILE A 190 -8.42 3.59 -5.59
CA ILE A 190 -7.60 4.75 -5.22
C ILE A 190 -8.50 5.89 -4.72
N ASP A 191 -7.95 6.73 -3.84
CA ASP A 191 -8.64 7.91 -3.35
C ASP A 191 -8.95 8.91 -4.49
N ALA A 192 -10.23 9.03 -4.85
CA ALA A 192 -10.70 9.92 -5.90
C ALA A 192 -10.48 11.40 -5.57
N ASN A 193 -10.55 11.80 -4.29
CA ASN A 193 -10.27 13.18 -3.89
C ASN A 193 -8.79 13.50 -4.07
N ALA A 194 -7.89 12.54 -3.83
CA ALA A 194 -6.47 12.71 -4.11
C ALA A 194 -6.21 12.88 -5.62
N LEU A 195 -6.90 12.11 -6.49
CA LEU A 195 -6.81 12.30 -7.94
C LEU A 195 -7.35 13.67 -8.39
N ARG A 196 -8.47 14.14 -7.82
CA ARG A 196 -9.00 15.50 -8.08
C ARG A 196 -7.99 16.58 -7.69
N TYR A 197 -7.33 16.42 -6.53
CA TYR A 197 -6.27 17.33 -6.12
C TYR A 197 -5.11 17.33 -7.12
N LEU A 198 -4.62 16.16 -7.52
CA LEU A 198 -3.52 16.04 -8.46
C LEU A 198 -3.86 16.71 -9.80
N ALA A 199 -5.05 16.46 -10.35
CA ALA A 199 -5.50 17.07 -11.60
C ALA A 199 -5.73 18.59 -11.51
N ALA A 200 -6.06 19.11 -10.32
CA ALA A 200 -6.21 20.55 -10.09
C ALA A 200 -4.87 21.29 -10.01
N HIS A 201 -3.78 20.59 -9.67
CA HIS A 201 -2.47 21.21 -9.43
C HIS A 201 -1.39 20.82 -10.47
N HIS A 202 -1.58 19.71 -11.18
CA HIS A 202 -0.64 19.15 -12.15
C HIS A 202 -1.38 18.66 -13.40
N ASP A 203 -0.66 18.49 -14.52
CA ASP A 203 -1.20 17.76 -15.67
C ASP A 203 -1.25 16.27 -15.32
N PRO A 204 -2.42 15.58 -15.39
CA PRO A 204 -2.53 14.14 -15.14
C PRO A 204 -1.52 13.28 -15.91
N ARG A 205 -1.09 13.72 -17.10
CA ARG A 205 -0.12 13.01 -17.94
C ARG A 205 1.32 13.08 -17.44
N ASP A 206 1.59 13.96 -16.49
CA ASP A 206 2.89 14.11 -15.83
C ASP A 206 2.97 13.24 -14.55
N VAL A 207 1.86 12.65 -14.10
CA VAL A 207 1.80 11.78 -12.92
C VAL A 207 2.37 10.38 -13.21
N VAL A 208 3.17 9.88 -12.27
CA VAL A 208 3.71 8.51 -12.25
C VAL A 208 3.39 7.88 -10.90
N PHE A 209 2.59 6.82 -10.92
CA PHE A 209 2.32 6.05 -9.71
C PHE A 209 3.52 5.18 -9.32
N VAL A 210 3.86 5.15 -8.03
CA VAL A 210 5.05 4.47 -7.50
C VAL A 210 4.66 3.51 -6.38
N ASP A 211 5.20 2.28 -6.40
CA ASP A 211 5.09 1.34 -5.28
C ASP A 211 6.41 0.61 -4.98
N GLY A 212 6.49 -0.02 -3.80
CA GLY A 212 7.69 -0.70 -3.32
C GLY A 212 7.91 -2.05 -3.96
N TRP A 213 6.87 -2.86 -4.11
CA TRP A 213 7.00 -4.22 -4.58
C TRP A 213 5.67 -4.75 -5.11
N THR A 214 5.72 -5.56 -6.17
CA THR A 214 4.55 -6.29 -6.66
C THR A 214 4.87 -7.77 -6.87
N GLY A 215 4.17 -8.64 -6.12
CA GLY A 215 4.29 -10.09 -6.28
C GLY A 215 3.39 -10.64 -7.36
N LYS A 216 2.08 -10.44 -7.23
CA LYS A 216 1.08 -11.00 -8.18
C LYS A 216 0.21 -9.95 -8.86
N GLY A 217 0.63 -8.68 -8.82
CA GLY A 217 -0.03 -7.58 -9.54
C GLY A 217 -1.42 -7.20 -9.04
N ALA A 218 -1.75 -7.51 -7.77
CA ALA A 218 -3.05 -7.16 -7.20
C ALA A 218 -3.30 -5.65 -7.20
N ILE A 219 -2.31 -4.86 -6.77
CA ILE A 219 -2.39 -3.39 -6.78
C ILE A 219 -2.33 -2.83 -8.19
N THR A 220 -1.56 -3.44 -9.10
CA THR A 220 -1.53 -3.05 -10.52
C THR A 220 -2.93 -3.12 -11.15
N ARG A 221 -3.68 -4.21 -10.91
CA ARG A 221 -5.06 -4.34 -11.41
C ARG A 221 -6.02 -3.37 -10.73
N GLU A 222 -5.91 -3.21 -9.41
CA GLU A 222 -6.74 -2.29 -8.62
C GLU A 222 -6.58 -0.84 -9.10
N LEU A 223 -5.33 -0.38 -9.27
CA LEU A 223 -5.02 0.97 -9.72
C LEU A 223 -5.60 1.23 -11.10
N LYS A 224 -5.40 0.29 -12.03
CA LYS A 224 -5.94 0.41 -13.38
C LYS A 224 -7.45 0.54 -13.40
N ALA A 225 -8.15 -0.36 -12.71
CA ALA A 225 -9.61 -0.31 -12.64
C ALA A 225 -10.10 0.99 -11.99
N ALA A 226 -9.47 1.43 -10.90
CA ALA A 226 -9.90 2.62 -10.17
C ALA A 226 -9.62 3.92 -10.93
N VAL A 227 -8.52 4.02 -11.68
CA VAL A 227 -8.25 5.16 -12.56
C VAL A 227 -9.26 5.19 -13.71
N GLU A 228 -9.51 4.07 -14.39
CA GLU A 228 -10.50 3.99 -15.47
C GLU A 228 -11.91 4.39 -15.00
N GLU A 229 -12.32 3.92 -13.81
CA GLU A 229 -13.59 4.31 -13.17
C GLU A 229 -13.64 5.80 -12.82
N PHE A 230 -12.55 6.34 -12.26
CA PHE A 230 -12.44 7.77 -11.95
C PHE A 230 -12.57 8.63 -13.20
N GLU A 231 -11.83 8.31 -14.27
CA GLU A 231 -11.89 9.09 -15.51
C GLU A 231 -13.28 9.04 -16.15
N ALA A 232 -13.94 7.89 -16.10
CA ALA A 232 -15.29 7.72 -16.62
C ALA A 232 -16.36 8.48 -15.82
N SER A 233 -16.21 8.54 -14.48
CA SER A 233 -17.19 9.19 -13.60
C SER A 233 -17.01 10.69 -13.47
N GLU A 234 -15.76 11.19 -13.47
CA GLU A 234 -15.44 12.59 -13.21
C GLU A 234 -15.15 13.41 -14.48
N GLY A 235 -14.88 12.74 -15.61
CA GLY A 235 -14.49 13.40 -16.85
C GLY A 235 -13.10 14.05 -16.83
N ILE A 236 -12.34 13.86 -15.76
CA ILE A 236 -10.92 14.21 -15.66
C ILE A 236 -10.13 13.08 -16.32
N THR A 237 -9.31 13.40 -17.33
CA THR A 237 -8.61 12.39 -18.13
C THR A 237 -7.10 12.66 -18.23
N GLY A 238 -6.34 11.62 -18.55
CA GLY A 238 -4.91 11.67 -18.85
C GLY A 238 -4.02 11.02 -17.81
N PHE A 239 -4.57 10.42 -16.76
CA PHE A 239 -3.77 9.62 -15.83
C PHE A 239 -3.31 8.34 -16.53
N ASP A 240 -2.04 8.01 -16.37
CA ASP A 240 -1.48 6.74 -16.81
C ASP A 240 -1.59 5.73 -15.65
N PRO A 241 -2.44 4.69 -15.75
CA PRO A 241 -2.61 3.72 -14.66
C PRO A 241 -1.43 2.76 -14.50
N GLU A 242 -0.41 2.83 -15.37
CA GLU A 242 0.79 2.03 -15.20
C GLU A 242 1.59 2.48 -13.98
N ILE A 243 1.99 1.49 -13.18
CA ILE A 243 2.75 1.71 -11.95
C ILE A 243 4.23 1.41 -12.17
N ALA A 244 5.09 2.29 -11.65
CA ALA A 244 6.51 2.06 -11.51
C ALA A 244 6.81 1.43 -10.15
N VAL A 245 7.60 0.36 -10.10
CA VAL A 245 7.90 -0.34 -8.83
C VAL A 245 9.38 -0.57 -8.62
N LEU A 246 9.84 -0.58 -7.38
CA LEU A 246 11.24 -0.90 -7.08
C LEU A 246 11.55 -2.36 -7.46
N ALA A 247 10.70 -3.31 -7.09
CA ALA A 247 10.87 -4.73 -7.41
C ALA A 247 9.56 -5.38 -7.92
N ASP A 248 9.68 -6.16 -8.99
CA ASP A 248 8.56 -6.92 -9.58
C ASP A 248 9.02 -8.33 -9.97
N PRO A 249 9.15 -9.23 -8.99
CA PRO A 249 9.44 -10.64 -9.26
C PRO A 249 8.25 -11.39 -9.90
N GLY A 250 7.08 -10.76 -9.98
CA GLY A 250 5.90 -11.36 -10.60
C GLY A 250 5.73 -11.09 -12.10
N SER A 251 6.60 -10.27 -12.68
CA SER A 251 6.46 -9.73 -14.04
C SER A 251 5.08 -9.15 -14.35
N CYS A 252 4.58 -8.32 -13.43
CA CYS A 252 3.26 -7.70 -13.48
C CYS A 252 3.25 -6.27 -14.07
N VAL A 253 4.40 -5.60 -14.17
CA VAL A 253 4.51 -4.21 -14.61
C VAL A 253 5.62 -4.02 -15.64
N ARG A 254 5.48 -2.95 -16.43
CA ARG A 254 6.40 -2.57 -17.52
C ARG A 254 7.63 -1.79 -17.03
N THR A 255 7.46 -1.02 -15.95
CA THR A 255 8.50 -0.13 -15.40
C THR A 255 8.86 -0.60 -13.99
N TYR A 256 10.08 -1.11 -13.83
CA TYR A 256 10.56 -1.71 -12.59
C TYR A 256 12.04 -1.45 -12.38
N GLY A 257 12.50 -1.50 -11.12
CA GLY A 257 13.92 -1.43 -10.79
C GLY A 257 14.63 -2.78 -10.93
N THR A 258 13.99 -3.86 -10.50
CA THR A 258 14.52 -5.23 -10.60
C THR A 258 13.43 -6.30 -10.66
N ARG A 259 13.76 -7.46 -11.24
CA ARG A 259 12.96 -8.70 -11.20
C ARG A 259 13.33 -9.62 -10.03
N GLU A 260 14.39 -9.29 -9.31
CA GLU A 260 14.88 -10.17 -8.25
C GLU A 260 13.98 -10.12 -7.01
N ASP A 261 13.84 -11.26 -6.32
CA ASP A 261 13.05 -11.39 -5.10
C ASP A 261 13.96 -11.51 -3.88
N PHE A 262 14.11 -10.40 -3.15
CA PHE A 262 14.90 -10.33 -1.93
C PHE A 262 14.20 -9.48 -0.87
N LEU A 263 14.72 -9.53 0.37
CA LEU A 263 14.14 -8.75 1.46
C LEU A 263 14.46 -7.27 1.29
N ILE A 264 13.46 -6.47 0.93
CA ILE A 264 13.54 -5.01 0.97
C ILE A 264 13.29 -4.56 2.42
N PRO A 265 14.26 -3.93 3.13
CA PRO A 265 14.13 -3.62 4.56
C PRO A 265 12.91 -2.77 4.93
N SER A 266 12.43 -1.91 4.02
CA SER A 266 11.22 -1.11 4.22
C SER A 266 9.93 -1.95 4.36
N ALA A 267 9.95 -3.22 3.96
CA ALA A 267 8.84 -4.16 4.16
C ALA A 267 8.79 -4.74 5.59
N CYS A 268 9.89 -4.64 6.35
CA CYS A 268 10.04 -5.31 7.65
C CYS A 268 9.29 -4.58 8.78
N LEU A 269 9.55 -3.30 8.99
CA LEU A 269 9.23 -2.62 10.24
C LEU A 269 7.95 -1.76 10.22
N ASN A 270 7.05 -1.98 9.25
CA ASN A 270 5.80 -1.22 9.10
C ASN A 270 6.02 0.30 9.17
N SER A 271 5.30 1.00 10.06
CA SER A 271 5.34 2.45 10.22
C SER A 271 6.73 2.95 10.60
N THR A 272 7.48 2.21 11.42
CA THR A 272 8.83 2.61 11.89
C THR A 272 9.92 2.61 10.82
N VAL A 273 9.62 2.20 9.58
CA VAL A 273 10.49 2.39 8.40
C VAL A 273 9.74 3.06 7.24
N SER A 274 8.52 3.56 7.48
CA SER A 274 7.67 4.20 6.47
C SER A 274 7.07 5.53 6.94
N GLY A 275 7.89 6.34 7.62
CA GLY A 275 7.54 7.70 8.00
C GLY A 275 6.63 7.80 9.22
N LEU A 276 6.54 6.73 10.02
CA LEU A 276 5.61 6.53 11.15
C LEU A 276 4.13 6.63 10.79
N VAL A 277 3.79 6.52 9.50
CA VAL A 277 2.40 6.56 9.04
C VAL A 277 1.81 5.16 9.07
N SER A 278 0.53 5.04 9.44
CA SER A 278 -0.23 3.78 9.39
C SER A 278 -0.61 3.37 7.96
N ARG A 279 -1.12 2.16 7.79
CA ARG A 279 -1.90 1.87 6.57
C ARG A 279 -3.05 2.85 6.46
N THR A 280 -3.52 3.07 5.24
CA THR A 280 -4.64 3.96 5.01
C THR A 280 -5.95 3.34 5.48
N VAL A 281 -6.86 4.21 5.88
CA VAL A 281 -8.12 3.90 6.54
C VAL A 281 -9.24 4.49 5.71
N LEU A 282 -10.22 3.66 5.38
CA LEU A 282 -11.43 4.06 4.70
C LEU A 282 -12.61 3.53 5.52
N ARG A 283 -13.18 4.42 6.34
CA ARG A 283 -14.30 4.11 7.26
C ARG A 283 -15.35 5.19 7.12
N ALA A 284 -16.58 4.80 6.78
CA ALA A 284 -17.62 5.75 6.34
C ALA A 284 -18.10 6.73 7.42
N ASP A 285 -17.87 6.45 8.70
CA ASP A 285 -18.15 7.34 9.83
C ASP A 285 -17.02 8.36 10.11
N LEU A 286 -15.83 8.16 9.53
CA LEU A 286 -14.66 9.04 9.72
C LEU A 286 -14.26 9.80 8.45
N VAL A 287 -14.45 9.18 7.29
CA VAL A 287 -14.05 9.70 5.97
C VAL A 287 -15.33 10.03 5.21
N GLY A 288 -15.60 11.32 5.05
CA GLY A 288 -16.71 11.82 4.26
C GLY A 288 -16.46 11.72 2.75
N PRO A 289 -17.49 11.97 1.92
CA PRO A 289 -17.40 11.83 0.45
C PRO A 289 -16.41 12.81 -0.20
N HIS A 290 -16.03 13.88 0.48
CA HIS A 290 -15.10 14.90 0.00
C HIS A 290 -13.79 14.94 0.79
N ASP A 291 -13.61 14.00 1.72
CA ASP A 291 -12.39 13.88 2.51
C ASP A 291 -11.43 12.92 1.82
N TYR A 292 -10.14 13.11 2.06
CA TYR A 292 -9.16 12.08 1.73
C TYR A 292 -9.36 10.86 2.63
N HIS A 293 -8.95 9.69 2.16
CA HIS A 293 -8.76 8.54 3.02
C HIS A 293 -7.80 8.89 4.17
N GLY A 294 -8.04 8.31 5.34
CA GLY A 294 -7.31 8.66 6.54
C GLY A 294 -6.05 7.83 6.78
N ALA A 295 -5.16 8.33 7.63
CA ALA A 295 -4.10 7.54 8.26
C ALA A 295 -3.71 8.14 9.62
N LYS A 296 -3.03 7.36 10.45
CA LYS A 296 -2.47 7.80 11.74
C LYS A 296 -0.98 8.04 11.64
N PHE A 297 -0.49 9.02 12.38
CA PHE A 297 0.91 9.26 12.63
C PHE A 297 1.29 8.78 14.04
N TYR A 298 2.07 7.72 14.13
CA TYR A 298 2.47 7.08 15.38
C TYR A 298 3.65 7.80 16.05
N ARG A 299 3.41 9.00 16.58
CA ARG A 299 4.43 9.84 17.25
C ARG A 299 5.12 9.11 18.40
N GLU A 300 4.38 8.29 19.12
CA GLU A 300 4.85 7.50 20.26
C GLU A 300 5.91 6.44 19.87
N LEU A 301 5.99 6.10 18.58
CA LEU A 301 6.98 5.16 18.04
C LEU A 301 8.25 5.85 17.53
N ALA A 302 8.39 7.17 17.69
CA ALA A 302 9.54 7.94 17.21
C ALA A 302 10.90 7.42 17.75
N GLY A 303 10.92 6.83 18.94
CA GLY A 303 12.14 6.23 19.51
C GLY A 303 12.69 5.02 18.75
N SER A 304 11.87 4.40 17.90
CA SER A 304 12.22 3.22 17.09
C SER A 304 12.18 3.52 15.59
N ASP A 305 12.07 4.79 15.19
CA ASP A 305 11.96 5.19 13.80
C ASP A 305 13.31 5.11 13.08
N VAL A 306 13.35 4.32 12.02
CA VAL A 306 14.51 4.13 11.14
C VAL A 306 14.20 4.55 9.70
N SER A 307 13.10 5.28 9.47
CA SER A 307 12.69 5.72 8.13
C SER A 307 13.77 6.56 7.44
N VAL A 308 14.32 7.55 8.15
CA VAL A 308 15.42 8.39 7.62
C VAL A 308 16.72 7.58 7.49
N THR A 309 17.04 6.73 8.47
CA THR A 309 18.21 5.83 8.42
C THR A 309 18.21 4.94 7.18
N PHE A 310 17.05 4.36 6.84
CA PHE A 310 16.89 3.57 5.62
C PHE A 310 17.15 4.41 4.37
N LEU A 311 16.51 5.58 4.26
CA LEU A 311 16.66 6.45 3.11
C LEU A 311 18.11 6.92 2.92
N ASP A 312 18.77 7.31 4.00
CA ASP A 312 20.14 7.81 3.98
C ASP A 312 21.14 6.70 3.63
N ALA A 313 20.98 5.50 4.20
CA ALA A 313 21.83 4.36 3.90
C ALA A 313 21.77 3.93 2.42
N VAL A 314 20.58 3.95 1.82
CA VAL A 314 20.41 3.68 0.38
C VAL A 314 20.95 4.83 -0.46
N SER A 315 20.62 6.08 -0.11
CA SER A 315 21.06 7.26 -0.87
C SER A 315 22.58 7.41 -0.89
N ALA A 316 23.26 7.00 0.20
CA ALA A 316 24.72 7.01 0.29
C ALA A 316 25.40 6.08 -0.73
N ARG A 317 24.66 5.15 -1.36
CA ARG A 317 25.15 4.23 -2.39
C ARG A 317 24.93 4.73 -3.82
N PHE A 318 24.28 5.88 -4.02
CA PHE A 318 23.93 6.35 -5.37
C PHE A 318 25.14 6.58 -6.27
N ASP A 319 26.22 7.19 -5.76
CA ASP A 319 27.43 7.40 -6.56
C ASP A 319 28.13 6.08 -6.93
N GLU A 320 28.05 5.08 -6.05
CA GLU A 320 28.63 3.74 -6.27
C GLU A 320 27.93 3.01 -7.43
N VAL A 321 26.60 3.15 -7.53
CA VAL A 321 25.77 2.39 -8.47
C VAL A 321 25.28 3.19 -9.68
N ALA A 322 25.63 4.47 -9.78
CA ALA A 322 25.14 5.39 -10.81
C ALA A 322 25.33 4.84 -12.23
N GLU A 323 26.56 4.45 -12.58
CA GLU A 323 26.87 3.94 -13.92
C GLU A 323 26.15 2.63 -14.22
N ALA A 324 26.09 1.71 -13.24
CA ALA A 324 25.39 0.44 -13.37
C ALA A 324 23.88 0.62 -13.57
N GLY A 325 23.25 1.47 -12.76
CA GLY A 325 21.82 1.77 -12.86
C GLY A 325 21.45 2.42 -14.20
N GLU A 326 22.25 3.38 -14.68
CA GLU A 326 22.04 4.02 -15.99
C GLU A 326 22.23 3.04 -17.16
N ALA A 327 23.25 2.19 -17.11
CA ALA A 327 23.48 1.15 -18.12
C ALA A 327 22.32 0.16 -18.14
N ARG A 328 21.90 -0.31 -16.97
CA ARG A 328 20.81 -1.27 -16.84
C ARG A 328 19.46 -0.70 -17.26
N ALA A 329 19.20 0.58 -16.98
CA ALA A 329 18.02 1.27 -17.51
C ALA A 329 18.01 1.33 -19.04
N LYS A 330 19.15 1.58 -19.69
CA LYS A 330 19.26 1.57 -21.16
C LYS A 330 19.00 0.19 -21.74
N GLU A 331 19.57 -0.85 -21.15
CA GLU A 331 19.29 -2.24 -21.53
C GLU A 331 17.81 -2.57 -21.40
N LEU A 332 17.20 -2.18 -20.28
CA LEU A 332 15.80 -2.40 -19.99
C LEU A 332 14.90 -1.70 -21.03
N LEU A 333 15.18 -0.42 -21.33
CA LEU A 333 14.45 0.36 -22.34
C LEU A 333 14.54 -0.24 -23.75
N ALA A 334 15.63 -0.97 -24.06
CA ALA A 334 15.82 -1.65 -25.35
C ALA A 334 15.19 -3.06 -25.40
N ALA A 335 14.81 -3.62 -24.26
CA ALA A 335 14.20 -4.95 -24.17
C ALA A 335 12.67 -4.91 -24.35
N ASP A 336 12.07 -6.08 -24.60
CA ASP A 336 10.62 -6.25 -24.43
C ASP A 336 10.28 -6.27 -22.94
N ARG A 337 9.44 -5.32 -22.52
CA ARG A 337 9.03 -5.13 -21.13
C ARG A 337 7.56 -5.43 -20.92
N THR A 338 6.93 -6.11 -21.87
CA THR A 338 5.51 -6.50 -21.75
C THR A 338 5.32 -7.37 -20.51
N PRO A 339 4.42 -7.00 -19.57
CA PRO A 339 4.12 -7.82 -18.41
C PRO A 339 3.65 -9.23 -18.80
N THR A 340 4.32 -10.26 -18.32
CA THR A 340 4.00 -11.66 -18.61
C THR A 340 3.02 -12.27 -17.59
N TRP A 341 2.88 -11.65 -16.41
CA TRP A 341 2.05 -12.13 -15.30
C TRP A 341 2.41 -13.55 -14.82
N GLU A 342 3.67 -13.96 -14.99
CA GLU A 342 4.16 -15.27 -14.55
C GLU A 342 3.93 -15.50 -13.05
N GLY A 343 4.03 -14.44 -12.25
CA GLY A 343 3.78 -14.49 -10.82
C GLY A 343 2.34 -14.84 -10.47
N TRP A 344 1.37 -14.40 -11.27
CA TRP A 344 -0.04 -14.74 -11.11
C TRP A 344 -0.30 -16.20 -11.49
N ALA A 345 0.23 -16.63 -12.63
CA ALA A 345 0.10 -18.03 -13.09
C ALA A 345 0.73 -19.02 -12.09
N ALA A 346 1.88 -18.67 -11.51
CA ALA A 346 2.50 -19.48 -10.46
C ALA A 346 1.63 -19.57 -9.20
N VAL A 347 1.03 -18.46 -8.78
CA VAL A 347 0.13 -18.43 -7.62
C VAL A 347 -1.11 -19.30 -7.84
N GLU A 348 -1.72 -19.27 -9.04
CA GLU A 348 -2.85 -20.13 -9.39
C GLU A 348 -2.47 -21.61 -9.36
N ARG A 349 -1.35 -21.96 -10.00
CA ARG A 349 -0.81 -23.34 -10.00
C ARG A 349 -0.57 -23.84 -8.58
N ILE A 350 0.12 -23.07 -7.74
CA ILE A 350 0.42 -23.43 -6.35
C ILE A 350 -0.87 -23.58 -5.54
N SER A 351 -1.84 -22.69 -5.75
CA SER A 351 -3.13 -22.76 -5.05
C SER A 351 -3.86 -24.08 -5.34
N GLU A 352 -3.82 -24.56 -6.58
CA GLU A 352 -4.44 -25.83 -6.99
C GLU A 352 -3.64 -27.05 -6.54
N GLU A 353 -2.32 -27.06 -6.76
CA GLU A 353 -1.43 -28.19 -6.43
C GLU A 353 -1.45 -28.53 -4.92
N TYR A 354 -1.55 -27.50 -4.07
CA TYR A 354 -1.59 -27.66 -2.62
C TYR A 354 -3.01 -27.69 -2.04
N GLY A 355 -4.06 -27.74 -2.89
CA GLY A 355 -5.46 -27.84 -2.46
C GLY A 355 -5.96 -26.65 -1.62
N ILE A 356 -5.38 -25.46 -1.84
CA ILE A 356 -5.72 -24.23 -1.12
C ILE A 356 -6.98 -23.59 -1.72
N HIS A 357 -7.12 -23.63 -3.05
CA HIS A 357 -8.24 -23.06 -3.82
C HIS A 357 -8.59 -21.59 -3.49
N ASP A 358 -7.62 -20.83 -2.98
CA ASP A 358 -7.70 -19.39 -2.78
C ASP A 358 -6.31 -18.77 -2.93
N VAL A 359 -6.13 -18.06 -4.03
CA VAL A 359 -4.89 -17.33 -4.35
C VAL A 359 -4.50 -16.32 -3.26
N ASN A 360 -5.44 -15.85 -2.42
CA ASN A 360 -5.15 -14.94 -1.32
C ASN A 360 -4.37 -15.59 -0.18
N LEU A 361 -4.41 -16.92 -0.05
CA LEU A 361 -3.65 -17.69 0.94
C LEU A 361 -2.26 -18.09 0.45
N VAL A 362 -1.94 -17.81 -0.81
CA VAL A 362 -0.61 -17.93 -1.40
C VAL A 362 0.07 -16.56 -1.38
N LYS A 363 1.19 -16.46 -0.66
CA LYS A 363 1.91 -15.21 -0.38
C LYS A 363 3.29 -15.23 -1.05
N PRO A 364 3.38 -14.80 -2.32
CA PRO A 364 4.62 -14.89 -3.06
C PRO A 364 5.62 -13.82 -2.63
N GLY A 365 6.89 -14.17 -2.66
CA GLY A 365 8.00 -13.26 -2.40
C GLY A 365 8.55 -13.33 -0.98
N VAL A 366 9.81 -12.94 -0.83
CA VAL A 366 10.54 -12.93 0.44
C VAL A 366 9.86 -12.06 1.49
N GLY A 367 9.45 -10.85 1.10
CA GLY A 367 8.79 -9.90 2.01
C GLY A 367 7.44 -10.41 2.51
N GLU A 368 6.59 -10.93 1.62
CA GLU A 368 5.28 -11.47 2.02
C GLU A 368 5.41 -12.76 2.83
N THR A 369 6.34 -13.65 2.48
CA THR A 369 6.63 -14.87 3.26
C THR A 369 7.09 -14.53 4.67
N THR A 370 7.96 -13.54 4.82
CA THR A 370 8.39 -13.02 6.12
C THR A 370 7.20 -12.50 6.92
N ARG A 371 6.26 -11.76 6.29
CA ARG A 371 5.03 -11.29 6.95
C ARG A 371 4.12 -12.44 7.39
N VAL A 372 4.02 -13.52 6.60
CA VAL A 372 3.28 -14.72 6.99
C VAL A 372 3.86 -15.33 8.25
N LEU A 373 5.18 -15.57 8.26
CA LEU A 373 5.88 -16.15 9.41
C LEU A 373 5.74 -15.31 10.68
N LEU A 374 5.71 -13.99 10.55
CA LEU A 374 5.66 -13.09 11.70
C LEU A 374 4.23 -12.87 12.22
N ARG A 375 3.22 -12.86 11.35
CA ARG A 375 1.90 -12.25 11.65
C ARG A 375 0.69 -13.05 11.22
N ARG A 376 0.87 -14.27 10.72
CA ARG A 376 -0.22 -15.17 10.29
C ARG A 376 0.01 -16.56 10.88
N VAL A 377 -0.87 -17.49 10.53
CA VAL A 377 -0.71 -18.92 10.78
C VAL A 377 -0.05 -19.55 9.53
N PRO A 378 1.29 -19.63 9.46
CA PRO A 378 1.99 -20.28 8.36
C PRO A 378 1.65 -21.77 8.32
N TRP A 379 1.47 -22.31 7.12
CA TRP A 379 1.35 -23.76 6.90
C TRP A 379 2.68 -24.35 6.40
N LYS A 380 3.21 -23.78 5.32
CA LYS A 380 4.40 -24.27 4.62
C LYS A 380 5.05 -23.12 3.86
N ILE A 381 6.35 -23.22 3.63
CA ILE A 381 7.09 -22.32 2.74
C ILE A 381 7.63 -23.13 1.58
N LEU A 382 7.39 -22.65 0.37
CA LEU A 382 8.07 -23.14 -0.82
C LEU A 382 9.29 -22.26 -1.04
N ALA A 383 10.47 -22.85 -1.10
CA ALA A 383 11.72 -22.15 -1.36
C ALA A 383 12.25 -22.59 -2.73
N LEU A 384 12.61 -21.63 -3.58
CA LEU A 384 13.33 -21.94 -4.80
C LEU A 384 14.65 -22.61 -4.41
N LYS A 385 14.92 -23.76 -5.04
CA LYS A 385 16.15 -24.49 -4.83
C LYS A 385 17.36 -23.59 -5.12
N ASP A 386 18.38 -23.68 -4.29
CA ASP A 386 19.60 -22.90 -4.41
C ASP A 386 19.43 -21.36 -4.34
N ALA A 387 18.30 -20.85 -3.82
CA ALA A 387 18.04 -19.40 -3.66
C ALA A 387 19.02 -18.64 -2.71
N GLY A 388 20.08 -19.31 -2.24
CA GLY A 388 21.20 -18.67 -1.57
C GLY A 388 20.85 -18.00 -0.24
N ALA A 389 21.65 -16.98 0.10
CA ALA A 389 21.57 -16.25 1.37
C ALA A 389 20.34 -15.35 1.50
N ASP A 390 19.68 -15.00 0.39
CA ASP A 390 18.47 -14.17 0.38
C ASP A 390 17.32 -14.82 1.18
N LEU A 391 17.35 -16.15 1.38
CA LEU A 391 16.37 -16.88 2.19
C LEU A 391 16.81 -17.20 3.62
N ASP A 392 18.01 -16.84 4.06
CA ASP A 392 18.52 -17.27 5.37
C ASP A 392 17.64 -16.81 6.53
N HIS A 393 17.13 -15.59 6.47
CA HIS A 393 16.18 -15.08 7.46
C HIS A 393 14.83 -15.82 7.43
N VAL A 394 14.34 -16.19 6.23
CA VAL A 394 13.11 -16.97 6.07
C VAL A 394 13.29 -18.35 6.71
N ARG A 395 14.41 -19.03 6.42
CA ARG A 395 14.75 -20.33 6.99
C ARG A 395 14.86 -20.27 8.52
N LEU A 396 15.50 -19.21 9.06
CA LEU A 396 15.60 -18.98 10.50
C LEU A 396 14.22 -18.82 11.15
N LEU A 397 13.38 -17.93 10.60
CA LEU A 397 12.03 -17.69 11.12
C LEU A 397 11.14 -18.94 11.02
N ALA A 398 11.24 -19.67 9.91
CA ALA A 398 10.52 -20.93 9.72
C ALA A 398 10.92 -21.98 10.76
N ALA A 399 12.23 -22.15 11.02
CA ALA A 399 12.73 -23.06 12.04
C ALA A 399 12.25 -22.68 13.44
N GLN A 400 12.25 -21.39 13.79
CA GLN A 400 11.74 -20.91 15.08
C GLN A 400 10.24 -21.19 15.27
N ARG A 401 9.45 -21.07 14.20
CA ARG A 401 8.00 -21.30 14.19
C ARG A 401 7.60 -22.76 13.99
N GLY A 402 8.55 -23.64 13.66
CA GLY A 402 8.26 -25.04 13.31
C GLY A 402 7.45 -25.16 12.01
N VAL A 403 7.75 -24.30 11.03
CA VAL A 403 7.10 -24.30 9.71
C VAL A 403 7.99 -25.05 8.72
N PRO A 404 7.48 -26.06 8.00
CA PRO A 404 8.27 -26.78 7.00
C PRO A 404 8.63 -25.85 5.84
N VAL A 405 9.91 -25.92 5.43
CA VAL A 405 10.43 -25.33 4.21
C VAL A 405 10.64 -26.45 3.20
N GLU A 406 9.92 -26.40 2.09
CA GLU A 406 10.01 -27.36 0.99
C GLU A 406 10.75 -26.71 -0.18
N GLU A 407 11.83 -27.34 -0.63
CA GLU A 407 12.56 -26.87 -1.80
C GLU A 407 11.87 -27.32 -3.08
N VAL A 408 11.68 -26.38 -4.01
CA VAL A 408 11.02 -26.61 -5.31
C VAL A 408 11.95 -26.16 -6.43
N ASP A 409 11.92 -26.87 -7.56
CA ASP A 409 12.84 -26.62 -8.68
C ASP A 409 12.47 -25.35 -9.47
N GLU A 410 11.18 -25.02 -9.60
CA GLU A 410 10.70 -23.90 -10.44
C GLU A 410 9.72 -22.97 -9.73
N LEU A 411 10.19 -21.76 -9.44
CA LEU A 411 9.42 -20.69 -8.80
C LEU A 411 9.87 -19.34 -9.38
N PRO A 412 8.95 -18.44 -9.79
CA PRO A 412 9.32 -17.09 -10.21
C PRO A 412 9.77 -16.20 -9.04
N TYR A 413 9.65 -16.71 -7.80
CA TYR A 413 10.05 -16.04 -6.57
C TYR A 413 11.15 -16.84 -5.89
N SER A 414 11.92 -16.20 -5.01
CA SER A 414 12.86 -16.90 -4.14
C SER A 414 12.10 -17.77 -3.14
N CYS A 415 10.95 -17.33 -2.64
CA CYS A 415 10.06 -18.16 -1.84
C CYS A 415 8.59 -17.76 -1.92
N VAL A 416 7.71 -18.66 -1.47
CA VAL A 416 6.26 -18.44 -1.33
C VAL A 416 5.81 -18.98 0.02
N GLY A 417 5.19 -18.11 0.83
CA GLY A 417 4.53 -18.50 2.07
C GLY A 417 3.11 -18.99 1.81
N LEU A 418 2.76 -20.17 2.32
CA LEU A 418 1.41 -20.73 2.25
C LEU A 418 0.72 -20.58 3.60
N ILE A 419 -0.51 -20.06 3.59
CA ILE A 419 -1.37 -19.94 4.76
C ILE A 419 -2.35 -21.13 4.77
N HIS A 420 -2.60 -21.70 5.95
CA HIS A 420 -3.49 -22.85 6.08
C HIS A 420 -4.95 -22.48 5.74
N PRO A 421 -5.64 -23.24 4.86
CA PRO A 421 -7.03 -22.94 4.46
C PRO A 421 -8.07 -23.26 5.55
N ARG A 422 -7.76 -24.14 6.51
CA ARG A 422 -8.64 -24.45 7.65
C ARG A 422 -8.04 -23.90 8.94
N TYR A 423 -8.45 -22.73 9.37
CA TYR A 423 -8.02 -22.19 10.66
C TYR A 423 -8.54 -23.08 11.80
N THR A 424 -7.67 -23.61 12.66
CA THR A 424 -8.05 -24.09 13.99
C THR A 424 -7.29 -23.28 15.03
N ARG A 425 -8.02 -22.57 15.90
CA ARG A 425 -7.53 -21.74 17.01
C ARG A 425 -6.69 -22.52 18.06
N GLY A 426 -6.39 -23.79 17.79
CA GLY A 426 -5.52 -24.67 18.58
C GLY A 426 -4.31 -25.22 17.81
N ALA A 427 -4.06 -24.77 16.57
CA ALA A 427 -2.91 -25.18 15.75
C ALA A 427 -1.65 -24.32 15.99
N THR A 428 -1.72 -23.30 16.85
CA THR A 428 -0.55 -22.56 17.33
C THR A 428 -0.54 -22.58 18.85
N GLY A 429 0.54 -23.07 19.45
CA GLY A 429 0.74 -22.99 20.90
C GLY A 429 0.84 -21.53 21.36
N THR A 430 0.71 -21.28 22.66
CA THR A 430 0.94 -19.95 23.25
C THR A 430 2.36 -19.40 23.01
N ASP A 431 3.26 -20.23 22.48
CA ASP A 431 4.63 -19.93 22.05
C ASP A 431 4.76 -19.63 20.54
N GLY A 432 3.66 -19.62 19.78
CA GLY A 432 3.65 -19.32 18.35
C GLY A 432 4.16 -20.45 17.45
N ARG A 433 4.30 -21.68 17.97
CA ARG A 433 4.70 -22.86 17.19
C ARG A 433 3.50 -23.60 16.62
N THR A 434 3.63 -24.10 15.39
CA THR A 434 2.62 -24.96 14.76
C THR A 434 2.45 -26.25 15.56
N VAL A 435 1.24 -26.53 16.04
CA VAL A 435 0.89 -27.80 16.68
C VAL A 435 0.77 -28.85 15.58
N ALA A 436 1.60 -29.89 15.64
CA ALA A 436 1.56 -30.98 14.69
C ALA A 436 0.14 -31.57 14.63
N ALA A 437 -0.48 -31.53 13.45
CA ALA A 437 -1.73 -32.24 13.21
C ALA A 437 -1.46 -33.75 13.38
N ARG A 438 -2.27 -34.39 14.23
CA ARG A 438 -2.34 -35.86 14.29
C ARG A 438 -3.14 -36.39 13.12
#